data_AF-D9TI15-F1
#
_entry.id   AF-D9TI15-F1
#
_cell.length_a   1.000
_cell.length_b   1.000
_cell.length_c   1.000
_cell.angle_alpha   90.00
_cell.angle_beta   90.00
_cell.angle_gamma   90.00
#
_symmetry.space_group_name_H-M   'P 1'
#
loop_
_entity.id
_entity.type
_entity.pdbx_description
1 polymer ?
#
loop_
_entity_poly.entity_id
_entity_poly.type
_entity_poly.pdbx_seq_one_letter_code
_entity_poly.pdbx_strand_id
1 'polypeptide(L)'
;MKWLDNEVRFSAFKFEYGKGILMTLIYEKNKFEIWASLPYSILYCATQNRKRLIEILESKASNKCKKDLSMYVGRNTGYINWLIQESYPFPDDIEHWIIPTSNYVLEYLGSSLDVIDPLNKSIIEVDIEKVIEGLELTDMSWEYVKEEYKEFIDSKYLQEISLEKVIYDEGGVSILLNGELRKNKHGKNYKDKILITFNDSIEALRITETGRRLLLDVMFLNTKKYEPERKCFFKVKNSEFIRWLEKEGRGKFKENIFHYCFITSNMIVDAISRHSPKIEKLREYK
;
A
#
# COMPACT_ATOMS: atom_id res chain seq x y z
N MET A 1 -10.89 -17.12 12.22
CA MET A 1 -10.24 -18.25 11.53
C MET A 1 -8.77 -17.88 11.40
N LYS A 2 -7.84 -18.61 12.04
CA LYS A 2 -6.39 -18.39 11.92
C LYS A 2 -5.95 -19.06 10.62
N TRP A 3 -5.65 -18.27 9.59
CA TRP A 3 -5.39 -18.78 8.23
C TRP A 3 -3.92 -19.16 8.00
N LEU A 4 -3.05 -18.74 8.91
CA LEU A 4 -1.66 -19.14 9.07
C LEU A 4 -1.45 -19.33 10.58
N ASP A 5 -0.63 -20.29 10.99
CA ASP A 5 -0.16 -20.40 12.39
C ASP A 5 0.92 -19.34 12.66
N ASN A 6 0.62 -18.12 12.21
CA ASN A 6 1.50 -16.97 12.25
C ASN A 6 0.87 -15.98 13.23
N GLU A 7 1.49 -15.86 14.39
CA GLU A 7 0.98 -15.00 15.48
C GLU A 7 1.36 -13.53 15.28
N VAL A 8 2.04 -13.23 14.18
CA VAL A 8 2.37 -11.86 13.78
C VAL A 8 1.18 -11.22 13.07
N ARG A 9 0.75 -10.06 13.56
CA ARG A 9 -0.20 -9.18 12.86
C ARG A 9 0.47 -7.90 12.40
N PHE A 10 0.05 -7.39 11.25
CA PHE A 10 0.39 -6.04 10.82
C PHE A 10 -0.47 -4.99 11.52
N SER A 11 0.15 -3.90 11.97
CA SER A 11 -0.52 -2.87 12.78
C SER A 11 -0.46 -1.47 12.19
N ALA A 12 0.66 -1.05 11.61
CA ALA A 12 0.77 0.28 11.07
C ALA A 12 1.96 0.38 10.13
N PHE A 13 1.97 1.40 9.28
CA PHE A 13 3.22 1.95 8.80
C PHE A 13 3.21 3.47 8.92
N LYS A 14 4.41 4.04 8.94
CA LYS A 14 4.63 5.48 9.02
C LYS A 14 5.73 5.88 8.05
N PHE A 15 5.50 6.98 7.32
CA PHE A 15 6.52 7.62 6.52
C PHE A 15 7.42 8.48 7.41
N GLU A 16 8.73 8.26 7.33
CA GLU A 16 9.74 9.09 7.95
C GLU A 16 10.60 9.74 6.88
N TYR A 17 10.40 11.05 6.70
CA TYR A 17 11.08 11.83 5.67
C TYR A 17 12.61 11.70 5.79
N GLY A 18 13.27 11.39 4.67
CA GLY A 18 14.72 11.18 4.60
C GLY A 18 15.22 9.87 5.21
N LYS A 19 14.32 9.02 5.72
CA LYS A 19 14.68 7.72 6.31
C LYS A 19 13.96 6.54 5.63
N GLY A 20 12.73 6.72 5.15
CA GLY A 20 11.95 5.67 4.50
C GLY A 20 10.61 5.39 5.19
N ILE A 21 10.24 4.12 5.32
CA ILE A 21 9.01 3.66 5.96
C ILE A 21 9.32 2.79 7.16
N LEU A 22 8.62 3.07 8.25
CA LEU A 22 8.62 2.24 9.44
C LEU A 22 7.35 1.39 9.45
N MET A 23 7.46 0.08 9.32
CA MET A 23 6.35 -0.87 9.39
C MET A 23 6.29 -1.51 10.78
N THR A 24 5.17 -1.34 11.47
CA THR A 24 4.95 -1.90 12.80
C THR A 24 4.16 -3.21 12.71
N LEU A 25 4.78 -4.26 13.23
CA LEU A 25 4.21 -5.59 13.41
C LEU A 25 4.01 -5.85 14.92
N ILE A 26 3.05 -6.69 15.26
CA ILE A 26 2.75 -7.09 16.64
C ILE A 26 2.76 -8.62 16.71
N TYR A 27 3.52 -9.14 17.66
CA TYR A 27 3.57 -10.57 18.00
C TYR A 27 3.29 -10.68 19.49
N GLU A 28 2.25 -11.43 19.86
CA GLU A 28 1.70 -11.44 21.21
C GLU A 28 1.40 -10.00 21.73
N LYS A 29 2.21 -9.51 22.68
CA LYS A 29 2.15 -8.14 23.25
C LYS A 29 3.31 -7.25 22.82
N ASN A 30 4.25 -7.78 22.04
CA ASN A 30 5.47 -7.10 21.66
C ASN A 30 5.31 -6.44 20.30
N LYS A 31 5.72 -5.18 20.22
CA LYS A 31 5.86 -4.46 18.95
C LYS A 31 7.26 -4.69 18.41
N PHE A 32 7.35 -4.80 17.10
CA PHE A 32 8.61 -4.78 16.39
C PHE A 32 8.42 -4.04 15.07
N GLU A 33 9.50 -3.42 14.63
CA GLU A 33 9.46 -2.47 13.54
C GLU A 33 10.42 -2.87 12.44
N ILE A 34 9.90 -3.05 11.24
CA ILE A 34 10.72 -3.26 10.05
C ILE A 34 10.97 -1.89 9.46
N TRP A 35 12.24 -1.52 9.36
CA TRP A 35 12.64 -0.35 8.61
C TRP A 35 12.76 -0.72 7.14
N ALA A 36 12.12 0.06 6.28
CA ALA A 36 12.34 -0.01 4.85
C ALA A 36 12.68 1.33 4.23
N SER A 37 13.42 1.31 3.12
CA SER A 37 13.66 2.51 2.32
C SER A 37 12.35 3.00 1.68
N LEU A 38 12.42 4.07 0.89
CA LEU A 38 11.26 4.54 0.14
C LEU A 38 10.84 3.47 -0.89
N PRO A 39 9.61 2.93 -0.79
CA PRO A 39 9.14 1.88 -1.68
C PRO A 39 8.83 2.44 -3.06
N TYR A 40 8.93 1.58 -4.07
CA TYR A 40 8.24 1.82 -5.34
C TYR A 40 6.75 1.59 -5.19
N SER A 41 6.35 0.50 -4.53
CA SER A 41 4.97 0.23 -4.19
C SER A 41 4.87 -0.69 -2.97
N ILE A 42 3.81 -0.52 -2.20
CA ILE A 42 3.43 -1.37 -1.08
C ILE A 42 1.98 -1.79 -1.27
N LEU A 43 1.71 -3.07 -1.11
CA LEU A 43 0.38 -3.64 -1.14
C LEU A 43 0.12 -4.37 0.19
N TYR A 44 -1.00 -4.03 0.81
CA TYR A 44 -1.57 -4.73 1.93
C TYR A 44 -2.86 -5.38 1.43
N CYS A 45 -2.94 -6.69 1.39
CA CYS A 45 -4.12 -7.38 0.91
C CYS A 45 -4.60 -8.39 1.95
N ALA A 46 -5.90 -8.40 2.21
CA ALA A 46 -6.46 -9.24 3.26
C ALA A 46 -6.15 -10.72 2.96
N THR A 47 -5.78 -11.48 3.99
CA THR A 47 -5.26 -12.84 3.85
C THR A 47 -6.20 -13.76 3.06
N GLN A 48 -7.52 -13.60 3.23
CA GLN A 48 -8.52 -14.35 2.46
C GLN A 48 -8.46 -14.09 0.95
N ASN A 49 -8.09 -12.88 0.53
CA ASN A 49 -7.94 -12.49 -0.87
C ASN A 49 -6.59 -12.92 -1.45
N ARG A 50 -5.61 -13.23 -0.58
CA ARG A 50 -4.29 -13.75 -0.95
C ARG A 50 -4.09 -15.23 -0.62
N LYS A 51 -5.18 -15.98 -0.44
CA LYS A 51 -5.13 -17.40 -0.08
C LYS A 51 -4.26 -18.22 -1.03
N ARG A 52 -4.43 -18.03 -2.35
CA ARG A 52 -3.65 -18.75 -3.38
C ARG A 52 -2.15 -18.45 -3.29
N LEU A 53 -1.79 -17.19 -3.05
CA LEU A 53 -0.40 -16.82 -2.81
C LEU A 53 0.15 -17.59 -1.62
N ILE A 54 -0.57 -17.58 -0.51
CA ILE A 54 -0.13 -18.23 0.73
C ILE A 54 0.07 -19.72 0.54
N GLU A 55 -0.87 -20.42 -0.11
CA GLU A 55 -0.77 -21.84 -0.45
C GLU A 55 0.52 -22.15 -1.27
N ILE A 56 0.92 -21.25 -2.17
CA ILE A 56 2.17 -21.40 -2.92
C ILE A 56 3.39 -21.20 -2.01
N LEU A 57 3.38 -20.15 -1.18
CA LEU A 57 4.50 -19.79 -0.30
C LEU A 57 4.76 -20.83 0.80
N GLU A 58 3.75 -21.55 1.28
CA GLU A 58 3.90 -22.63 2.26
C GLU A 58 4.82 -23.75 1.76
N SER A 59 4.90 -23.96 0.44
CA SER A 59 5.80 -24.94 -0.18
C SER A 59 7.23 -24.45 -0.39
N LYS A 60 7.53 -23.18 -0.07
CA LYS A 60 8.79 -22.51 -0.38
C LYS A 60 9.61 -22.27 0.88
N ALA A 61 10.93 -22.26 0.72
CA ALA A 61 11.83 -21.83 1.78
C ALA A 61 11.67 -20.33 2.01
N SER A 62 11.52 -19.92 3.28
CA SER A 62 11.42 -18.51 3.67
C SER A 62 12.71 -17.99 4.29
N ASN A 63 12.98 -16.70 4.13
CA ASN A 63 13.88 -15.96 4.99
C ASN A 63 13.20 -15.74 6.34
N LYS A 64 13.71 -16.34 7.42
CA LYS A 64 13.12 -16.23 8.75
C LYS A 64 13.72 -15.05 9.50
N CYS A 65 12.87 -14.12 9.95
CA CYS A 65 13.24 -13.06 10.87
C CYS A 65 12.58 -13.37 12.23
N LYS A 66 13.35 -13.65 13.29
CA LYS A 66 12.85 -14.28 14.54
C LYS A 66 12.19 -15.65 14.31
N LYS A 67 11.75 -16.31 15.40
CA LYS A 67 11.27 -17.71 15.37
C LYS A 67 10.06 -17.94 14.44
N ASP A 68 9.22 -16.93 14.21
CA ASP A 68 7.91 -17.14 13.57
C ASP A 68 7.52 -16.15 12.45
N LEU A 69 8.36 -15.18 12.06
CA LEU A 69 8.09 -14.35 10.87
C LEU A 69 8.81 -14.92 9.64
N SER A 70 8.03 -15.48 8.72
CA SER A 70 8.49 -15.85 7.40
C SER A 70 8.38 -14.68 6.43
N MET A 71 9.48 -14.40 5.74
CA MET A 71 9.56 -13.45 4.64
C MET A 71 9.99 -14.19 3.38
N TYR A 72 9.41 -13.81 2.25
CA TYR A 72 9.73 -14.40 0.95
C TYR A 72 10.19 -13.30 0.02
N VAL A 73 11.11 -13.64 -0.87
CA VAL A 73 11.65 -12.70 -1.86
C VAL A 73 11.39 -13.29 -3.23
N GLY A 74 10.67 -12.54 -4.05
CA GLY A 74 10.36 -12.90 -5.43
C GLY A 74 11.05 -12.00 -6.43
N ARG A 75 11.38 -12.55 -7.59
CA ARG A 75 11.86 -11.84 -8.78
C ARG A 75 11.03 -12.22 -9.99
N ASN A 76 10.99 -11.33 -10.99
CA ASN A 76 10.18 -11.53 -12.20
C ASN A 76 8.72 -11.88 -11.89
N THR A 77 8.21 -11.38 -10.77
CA THR A 77 6.84 -11.68 -10.32
C THR A 77 5.84 -10.87 -11.14
N GLY A 78 4.60 -11.35 -11.25
CA GLY A 78 3.54 -10.60 -11.92
C GLY A 78 3.37 -9.20 -11.34
N TYR A 79 3.58 -9.02 -10.02
CA TYR A 79 3.46 -7.71 -9.38
C TYR A 79 4.56 -6.74 -9.85
N ILE A 80 5.80 -7.22 -9.94
CA ILE A 80 6.92 -6.45 -10.51
C ILE A 80 6.62 -6.11 -11.98
N ASN A 81 6.23 -7.11 -12.78
CA ASN A 81 5.96 -6.94 -14.21
C ASN A 81 4.86 -5.92 -14.46
N TRP A 82 3.79 -5.94 -13.64
CA TRP A 82 2.75 -4.94 -13.69
C TRP A 82 3.26 -3.54 -13.32
N LEU A 83 4.08 -3.41 -12.27
CA LEU A 83 4.58 -2.09 -11.89
C LEU A 83 5.59 -1.52 -12.92
N ILE A 84 6.46 -2.35 -13.51
CA ILE A 84 7.30 -1.99 -14.67
C ILE A 84 6.44 -1.46 -15.80
N GLN A 85 5.34 -2.13 -16.07
CA GLN A 85 4.39 -1.73 -17.09
C GLN A 85 3.74 -0.37 -16.76
N GLU A 86 3.43 -0.09 -15.49
CA GLU A 86 2.90 1.20 -15.05
C GLU A 86 3.94 2.34 -14.93
N SER A 87 5.25 2.04 -15.01
CA SER A 87 6.35 2.93 -14.60
C SER A 87 7.56 2.89 -15.53
N TYR A 88 8.14 4.05 -15.87
CA TYR A 88 9.39 4.11 -16.64
C TYR A 88 10.27 5.29 -16.22
N PRO A 89 11.59 5.13 -16.03
CA PRO A 89 12.37 3.89 -16.07
C PRO A 89 12.19 3.04 -14.79
N PHE A 90 12.30 1.73 -14.93
CA PHE A 90 12.21 0.79 -13.82
C PHE A 90 13.57 0.15 -13.53
N PRO A 91 14.03 0.11 -12.27
CA PRO A 91 15.28 -0.54 -11.91
C PRO A 91 15.23 -2.06 -12.16
N ASP A 92 16.36 -2.62 -12.58
CA ASP A 92 16.54 -4.05 -12.83
C ASP A 92 16.74 -4.87 -11.53
N ASP A 93 17.00 -4.19 -10.40
CA ASP A 93 17.35 -4.79 -9.11
C ASP A 93 16.19 -4.82 -8.10
N ILE A 94 14.95 -4.60 -8.57
CA ILE A 94 13.77 -4.63 -7.70
C ILE A 94 13.45 -6.05 -7.25
N GLU A 95 13.23 -6.16 -5.95
CA GLU A 95 12.79 -7.37 -5.29
C GLU A 95 11.36 -7.21 -4.79
N HIS A 96 10.62 -8.32 -4.85
CA HIS A 96 9.29 -8.42 -4.31
C HIS A 96 9.33 -9.14 -2.96
N TRP A 97 9.31 -8.35 -1.90
CA TRP A 97 9.24 -8.85 -0.53
C TRP A 97 7.79 -9.17 -0.16
N ILE A 98 7.54 -10.40 0.26
CA ILE A 98 6.22 -10.88 0.65
C ILE A 98 6.29 -11.32 2.10
N ILE A 99 5.46 -10.70 2.94
CA ILE A 99 5.42 -10.87 4.38
C ILE A 99 3.99 -11.26 4.77
N PRO A 100 3.69 -12.57 4.82
CA PRO A 100 2.42 -13.03 5.32
C PRO A 100 2.28 -12.69 6.81
N THR A 101 1.17 -12.06 7.17
CA THR A 101 0.76 -11.86 8.58
C THR A 101 -0.63 -12.44 8.79
N SER A 102 -1.09 -12.46 10.04
CA SER A 102 -2.39 -13.05 10.39
C SER A 102 -3.59 -12.32 9.76
N ASN A 103 -3.47 -11.01 9.53
CA ASN A 103 -4.56 -10.14 9.04
C ASN A 103 -4.37 -9.67 7.59
N TYR A 104 -3.13 -9.46 7.16
CA TYR A 104 -2.82 -9.04 5.79
C TYR A 104 -1.57 -9.75 5.26
N VAL A 105 -1.53 -9.96 3.96
CA VAL A 105 -0.26 -10.16 3.26
C VAL A 105 0.28 -8.78 2.90
N LEU A 106 1.46 -8.47 3.41
CA LEU A 106 2.22 -7.27 3.05
C LEU A 106 3.17 -7.63 1.91
N GLU A 107 3.09 -6.88 0.82
CA GLU A 107 3.94 -7.00 -0.35
C GLU A 107 4.65 -5.66 -0.58
N TYR A 108 5.98 -5.67 -0.55
CA TYR A 108 6.82 -4.48 -0.71
C TYR A 108 7.71 -4.66 -1.95
N LEU A 109 7.72 -3.66 -2.83
CA LEU A 109 8.61 -3.58 -3.98
C LEU A 109 9.70 -2.53 -3.71
N GLY A 110 10.95 -2.99 -3.62
CA GLY A 110 12.13 -2.18 -3.32
C GLY A 110 13.42 -3.00 -3.45
N SER A 111 14.57 -2.49 -2.98
CA SER A 111 15.85 -3.20 -3.08
C SER A 111 16.16 -4.02 -1.81
N SER A 112 17.03 -5.05 -1.90
CA SER A 112 17.42 -5.90 -0.76
C SER A 112 18.07 -5.15 0.40
N LEU A 113 18.70 -4.00 0.12
CA LEU A 113 19.36 -3.15 1.12
C LEU A 113 18.36 -2.45 2.06
N ASP A 114 17.07 -2.65 1.81
CA ASP A 114 16.01 -1.83 2.35
C ASP A 114 15.15 -2.56 3.39
N VAL A 115 15.61 -3.63 4.02
CA VAL A 115 14.85 -4.27 5.10
C VAL A 115 15.75 -4.53 6.30
N ILE A 116 15.46 -3.90 7.43
CA ILE A 116 16.28 -3.99 8.65
C ILE A 116 15.57 -4.82 9.73
N ASP A 117 16.29 -5.75 10.36
CA ASP A 117 15.85 -6.45 11.57
C ASP A 117 15.68 -5.44 12.73
N PRO A 118 14.47 -5.29 13.30
CA PRO A 118 14.20 -4.37 14.40
C PRO A 118 15.12 -4.51 15.61
N LEU A 119 15.56 -5.73 15.93
CA LEU A 119 16.32 -6.01 17.15
C LEU A 119 17.81 -5.76 16.95
N ASN A 120 18.34 -6.30 15.85
CA ASN A 120 19.77 -6.30 15.58
C ASN A 120 20.21 -5.06 14.80
N LYS A 121 19.26 -4.29 14.26
CA LYS A 121 19.50 -3.13 13.39
C LYS A 121 20.41 -3.47 12.21
N SER A 122 20.34 -4.71 11.74
CA SER A 122 21.11 -5.24 10.63
C SER A 122 20.21 -5.43 9.42
N ILE A 123 20.78 -5.29 8.22
CA ILE A 123 20.08 -5.59 6.96
C ILE A 123 19.75 -7.09 6.93
N ILE A 124 18.55 -7.44 6.48
CA ILE A 124 18.15 -8.82 6.20
C ILE A 124 18.76 -9.21 4.86
N GLU A 125 19.78 -10.06 4.89
CA GLU A 125 20.40 -10.56 3.67
C GLU A 125 19.46 -11.52 2.93
N VAL A 126 19.38 -11.35 1.61
CA VAL A 126 18.60 -12.23 0.74
C VAL A 126 19.41 -13.48 0.45
N ASP A 127 18.90 -14.63 0.91
CA ASP A 127 19.41 -15.92 0.48
C ASP A 127 18.96 -16.22 -0.94
N ILE A 128 19.89 -16.16 -1.89
CA ILE A 128 19.64 -16.34 -3.32
C ILE A 128 19.00 -17.71 -3.64
N GLU A 129 19.31 -18.75 -2.86
CA GLU A 129 18.76 -20.09 -3.06
C GLU A 129 17.26 -20.16 -2.68
N LYS A 130 16.78 -19.20 -1.88
CA LYS A 130 15.39 -19.09 -1.45
C LYS A 130 14.56 -18.13 -2.32
N VAL A 131 15.17 -17.46 -3.29
CA VAL A 131 14.46 -16.51 -4.17
C VAL A 131 13.47 -17.26 -5.06
N ILE A 132 12.25 -16.72 -5.15
CA ILE A 132 11.17 -17.28 -5.96
C ILE A 132 11.14 -16.55 -7.32
N GLU A 133 11.55 -17.25 -8.37
CA GLU A 133 11.48 -16.71 -9.73
C GLU A 133 10.10 -16.94 -10.37
N GLY A 134 9.58 -15.92 -11.07
CA GLY A 134 8.43 -16.06 -11.96
C GLY A 134 7.09 -16.31 -11.26
N LEU A 135 6.85 -15.67 -10.11
CA LEU A 135 5.57 -15.81 -9.40
C LEU A 135 4.43 -15.08 -10.15
N GLU A 136 3.67 -15.81 -10.96
CA GLU A 136 2.58 -15.28 -11.80
C GLU A 136 1.19 -15.36 -11.14
N LEU A 137 0.98 -14.52 -10.12
CA LEU A 137 -0.35 -14.33 -9.47
C LEU A 137 -0.99 -12.98 -9.81
N THR A 138 -0.26 -12.13 -10.51
CA THR A 138 -0.74 -10.82 -10.91
C THR A 138 -0.88 -10.83 -12.41
N ASP A 139 -2.13 -10.96 -12.86
CA ASP A 139 -2.51 -10.85 -14.27
C ASP A 139 -3.47 -9.67 -14.42
N MET A 140 -2.92 -8.49 -14.17
CA MET A 140 -3.59 -7.21 -14.38
C MET A 140 -3.41 -6.79 -15.83
N SER A 141 -4.48 -6.93 -16.62
CA SER A 141 -4.53 -6.49 -18.01
C SER A 141 -4.73 -4.98 -18.08
N TRP A 142 -4.00 -4.29 -18.97
CA TRP A 142 -4.02 -2.85 -19.32
C TRP A 142 -5.37 -2.18 -19.65
N GLU A 143 -6.42 -2.54 -18.94
CA GLU A 143 -7.76 -2.03 -19.13
C GLU A 143 -8.02 -0.77 -18.29
N TYR A 144 -6.97 -0.12 -17.74
CA TYR A 144 -7.05 1.22 -17.15
C TYR A 144 -7.81 2.21 -18.03
N VAL A 145 -7.71 2.11 -19.36
CA VAL A 145 -8.47 2.95 -20.30
C VAL A 145 -9.99 2.86 -20.09
N LYS A 146 -10.49 1.78 -19.49
CA LYS A 146 -11.90 1.58 -19.15
C LYS A 146 -12.29 2.09 -17.76
N GLU A 147 -11.32 2.46 -16.92
CA GLU A 147 -11.58 3.00 -15.60
C GLU A 147 -12.15 4.42 -15.68
N GLU A 148 -13.17 4.70 -14.86
CA GLU A 148 -13.71 6.06 -14.73
C GLU A 148 -13.42 6.60 -13.33
N TYR A 149 -12.75 7.74 -13.26
CA TYR A 149 -12.40 8.41 -12.02
C TYR A 149 -13.43 9.51 -11.72
N LYS A 150 -14.23 9.32 -10.66
CA LYS A 150 -15.23 10.31 -10.22
C LYS A 150 -14.75 10.99 -8.94
N GLU A 151 -14.41 12.27 -9.03
CA GLU A 151 -14.04 13.10 -7.88
C GLU A 151 -15.20 13.18 -6.88
N PHE A 152 -14.88 13.13 -5.58
CA PHE A 152 -15.88 13.30 -4.52
C PHE A 152 -15.46 14.24 -3.38
N ILE A 153 -14.23 14.76 -3.40
CA ILE A 153 -13.75 15.84 -2.51
C ILE A 153 -12.99 16.90 -3.34
N ASP A 154 -13.33 18.18 -3.09
CA ASP A 154 -12.79 19.36 -3.78
C ASP A 154 -11.28 19.57 -3.57
N SER A 155 -10.58 19.73 -4.70
CA SER A 155 -9.13 19.88 -4.85
C SER A 155 -8.47 21.07 -4.15
N LYS A 156 -9.19 22.17 -3.86
CA LYS A 156 -8.54 23.41 -3.34
C LYS A 156 -7.87 23.23 -1.97
N TYR A 157 -8.30 22.24 -1.19
CA TYR A 157 -7.79 21.96 0.16
C TYR A 157 -6.72 20.86 0.21
N LEU A 158 -6.53 20.15 -0.90
CA LEU A 158 -5.59 19.05 -1.01
C LEU A 158 -4.23 19.50 -1.56
N GLN A 159 -4.09 20.77 -1.95
CA GLN A 159 -2.80 21.35 -2.32
C GLN A 159 -1.80 21.14 -1.16
N GLU A 160 -0.75 20.37 -1.46
CA GLU A 160 0.37 20.02 -0.57
C GLU A 160 0.00 19.13 0.64
N ILE A 161 -0.90 18.15 0.45
CA ILE A 161 -1.13 17.10 1.46
C ILE A 161 -0.31 15.85 1.16
N SER A 162 0.42 15.35 2.16
CA SER A 162 1.27 14.16 2.08
C SER A 162 0.70 13.00 2.91
N LEU A 163 0.90 11.77 2.48
CA LEU A 163 0.65 10.59 3.29
C LEU A 163 1.64 10.52 4.45
N GLU A 164 1.13 10.56 5.70
CA GLU A 164 1.96 10.50 6.91
C GLU A 164 2.05 9.06 7.45
N LYS A 165 0.91 8.41 7.63
CA LYS A 165 0.84 7.05 8.20
C LYS A 165 -0.47 6.37 7.88
N VAL A 166 -0.46 5.04 7.95
CA VAL A 166 -1.66 4.22 7.96
C VAL A 166 -1.64 3.30 9.17
N ILE A 167 -2.77 3.22 9.84
CA ILE A 167 -2.96 2.41 11.04
C ILE A 167 -4.03 1.38 10.75
N TYR A 168 -3.74 0.15 11.14
CA TYR A 168 -4.60 -1.02 11.05
C TYR A 168 -4.87 -1.49 12.48
N ASP A 169 -6.12 -1.41 12.89
CA ASP A 169 -6.57 -1.89 14.19
C ASP A 169 -7.81 -2.78 14.04
N GLU A 170 -8.34 -3.27 15.16
CA GLU A 170 -9.52 -4.15 15.14
C GLU A 170 -10.77 -3.44 14.60
N GLY A 171 -10.81 -2.11 14.61
CA GLY A 171 -11.93 -1.29 14.13
C GLY A 171 -11.85 -0.91 12.66
N GLY A 172 -10.71 -1.14 11.98
CA GLY A 172 -10.55 -0.94 10.55
C GLY A 172 -9.21 -0.31 10.16
N VAL A 173 -9.25 0.58 9.16
CA VAL A 173 -8.04 1.22 8.63
C VAL A 173 -8.18 2.74 8.65
N SER A 174 -7.19 3.40 9.23
CA SER A 174 -7.08 4.86 9.28
C SER A 174 -5.87 5.33 8.49
N ILE A 175 -6.11 6.16 7.47
CA ILE A 175 -5.09 6.81 6.65
C ILE A 175 -5.01 8.27 7.11
N LEU A 176 -3.84 8.66 7.62
CA LEU A 176 -3.59 10.04 8.02
C LEU A 176 -2.76 10.75 6.95
N LEU A 177 -3.33 11.84 6.47
CA LEU A 177 -2.69 12.76 5.56
C LEU A 177 -2.37 14.07 6.28
N ASN A 178 -1.21 14.64 5.98
CA ASN A 178 -0.68 15.82 6.65
C ASN A 178 -0.34 16.91 5.65
N GLY A 179 -0.88 18.10 5.91
CA GLY A 179 -0.57 19.30 5.16
C GLY A 179 0.68 20.01 5.68
N GLU A 180 1.03 21.08 4.98
CA GLU A 180 2.16 21.92 5.35
C GLU A 180 1.92 22.76 6.61
N LEU A 181 3.02 23.27 7.16
CA LEU A 181 2.98 24.20 8.28
C LEU A 181 2.50 25.57 7.81
N ARG A 182 1.38 26.03 8.36
CA ARG A 182 0.76 27.31 8.04
C ARG A 182 0.69 28.21 9.28
N LYS A 183 0.55 29.51 9.09
CA LYS A 183 0.28 30.48 10.16
C LYS A 183 -1.16 30.95 10.10
N ASN A 184 -1.82 31.01 11.25
CA ASN A 184 -3.14 31.62 11.33
C ASN A 184 -3.04 33.16 11.40
N LYS A 185 -4.19 33.84 11.42
CA LYS A 185 -4.27 35.31 11.56
C LYS A 185 -3.63 35.89 12.83
N HIS A 186 -3.31 35.03 13.81
CA HIS A 186 -2.65 35.39 15.08
C HIS A 186 -1.17 34.97 15.10
N GLY A 187 -0.60 34.57 13.96
CA GLY A 187 0.80 34.13 13.85
C GLY A 187 1.08 32.75 14.46
N LYS A 188 0.06 32.02 14.94
CA LYS A 188 0.23 30.67 15.49
C LYS A 188 0.39 29.64 14.38
N ASN A 189 1.39 28.79 14.52
CA ASN A 189 1.66 27.70 13.60
C ASN A 189 0.61 26.59 13.74
N TYR A 190 0.10 26.08 12.62
CA TYR A 190 -0.79 24.94 12.57
C TYR A 190 -0.54 24.09 11.32
N LYS A 191 -1.02 22.86 11.33
CA LYS A 191 -1.09 21.97 10.17
C LYS A 191 -2.53 21.52 9.97
N ASP A 192 -2.99 21.55 8.72
CA ASP A 192 -4.23 20.89 8.35
C ASP A 192 -3.93 19.38 8.20
N LYS A 193 -4.81 18.54 8.74
CA LYS A 193 -4.73 17.07 8.63
C LYS A 193 -6.03 16.54 8.08
N ILE A 194 -5.95 15.45 7.32
CA ILE A 194 -7.12 14.69 6.87
C ILE A 194 -6.99 13.27 7.40
N LEU A 195 -7.99 12.86 8.17
CA LEU A 195 -8.14 11.48 8.63
C LEU A 195 -9.20 10.81 7.76
N ILE A 196 -8.80 9.75 7.06
CA ILE A 196 -9.68 8.91 6.27
C ILE A 196 -9.80 7.59 7.03
N THR A 197 -11.01 7.23 7.44
CA THR A 197 -11.26 6.01 8.20
C THR A 197 -12.20 5.11 7.41
N PHE A 198 -11.72 3.91 7.11
CA PHE A 198 -12.55 2.80 6.71
C PHE A 198 -12.91 2.04 7.98
N ASN A 199 -14.17 2.17 8.39
CA ASN A 199 -14.70 1.32 9.44
C ASN A 199 -14.79 -0.10 8.89
N ASP A 200 -14.46 -1.07 9.73
CA ASP A 200 -14.28 -2.46 9.34
C ASP A 200 -13.03 -2.68 8.47
N SER A 201 -12.58 -3.92 8.33
CA SER A 201 -11.38 -4.24 7.56
C SER A 201 -11.52 -3.82 6.09
N ILE A 202 -10.39 -3.46 5.47
CA ILE A 202 -10.32 -3.27 4.01
C ILE A 202 -9.94 -4.59 3.33
N GLU A 203 -10.29 -4.71 2.05
CA GLU A 203 -9.95 -5.89 1.26
C GLU A 203 -8.53 -5.78 0.71
N ALA A 204 -8.12 -4.57 0.34
CA ALA A 204 -6.74 -4.23 -0.02
C ALA A 204 -6.46 -2.73 0.11
N LEU A 205 -5.19 -2.38 0.39
CA LEU A 205 -4.62 -1.05 0.25
C LEU A 205 -3.35 -1.16 -0.58
N ARG A 206 -3.25 -0.40 -1.66
CA ARG A 206 -1.99 -0.20 -2.39
C ARG A 206 -1.52 1.23 -2.22
N ILE A 207 -0.24 1.41 -1.99
CA ILE A 207 0.43 2.69 -1.87
C ILE A 207 1.59 2.69 -2.84
N THR A 208 1.61 3.62 -3.77
CA THR A 208 2.61 3.68 -4.83
C THR A 208 3.22 5.06 -4.89
N GLU A 209 4.52 5.15 -5.16
CA GLU A 209 5.19 6.42 -5.41
C GLU A 209 4.48 7.17 -6.56
N THR A 210 4.22 8.47 -6.39
CA THR A 210 3.48 9.25 -7.40
C THR A 210 4.12 9.24 -8.78
N GLY A 211 5.47 9.24 -8.85
CA GLY A 211 6.21 9.20 -10.12
C GLY A 211 6.16 7.85 -10.84
N ARG A 212 5.50 6.84 -10.25
CA ARG A 212 5.46 5.45 -10.72
C ARG A 212 4.07 5.02 -11.20
N ARG A 213 3.11 5.93 -11.33
CA ARG A 213 1.87 5.67 -12.10
C ARG A 213 1.82 6.58 -13.32
N LEU A 214 2.82 6.47 -14.19
CA LEU A 214 2.89 7.26 -15.42
C LEU A 214 1.66 7.10 -16.31
N LEU A 215 1.00 5.94 -16.26
CA LEU A 215 -0.23 5.72 -17.01
C LEU A 215 -1.41 6.53 -16.47
N LEU A 216 -1.50 6.73 -15.15
CA LEU A 216 -2.44 7.69 -14.61
C LEU A 216 -2.12 9.09 -15.12
N ASP A 217 -0.83 9.48 -15.11
CA ASP A 217 -0.42 10.80 -15.62
C ASP A 217 -0.80 10.97 -17.09
N VAL A 218 -0.53 9.98 -17.94
CA VAL A 218 -0.92 9.99 -19.36
C VAL A 218 -2.44 10.02 -19.52
N MET A 219 -3.21 9.29 -18.72
CA MET A 219 -4.67 9.34 -18.74
C MET A 219 -5.22 10.70 -18.31
N PHE A 220 -4.65 11.31 -17.26
CA PHE A 220 -5.07 12.64 -16.80
C PHE A 220 -4.69 13.74 -17.81
N LEU A 221 -3.50 13.65 -18.42
CA LEU A 221 -3.06 14.54 -19.48
C LEU A 221 -3.94 14.42 -20.74
N ASN A 222 -4.22 13.20 -21.19
CA ASN A 222 -5.00 12.96 -22.43
C ASN A 222 -6.48 13.30 -22.28
N THR A 223 -7.05 13.18 -21.07
CA THR A 223 -8.47 13.49 -20.87
C THR A 223 -8.76 14.98 -20.72
N LYS A 224 -7.75 15.86 -20.57
CA LYS A 224 -7.88 17.29 -20.23
C LYS A 224 -8.82 17.57 -19.03
N LYS A 225 -9.18 16.54 -18.27
CA LYS A 225 -10.21 16.59 -17.22
C LYS A 225 -9.63 16.89 -15.85
N TYR A 226 -8.34 16.59 -15.65
CA TYR A 226 -7.68 16.70 -14.35
C TYR A 226 -6.27 17.24 -14.57
N GLU A 227 -5.96 18.35 -13.90
CA GLU A 227 -4.58 18.87 -13.87
C GLU A 227 -3.73 17.87 -13.07
N PRO A 228 -2.55 17.43 -13.57
CA PRO A 228 -1.67 16.49 -12.86
C PRO A 228 -1.27 16.94 -11.44
N GLU A 229 -1.29 18.25 -11.20
CA GLU A 229 -0.97 18.86 -9.91
C GLU A 229 -2.16 18.81 -8.91
N ARG A 230 -3.37 18.51 -9.37
CA ARG A 230 -4.57 18.44 -8.51
C ARG A 230 -4.54 17.16 -7.69
N LYS A 231 -4.24 17.33 -6.41
CA LYS A 231 -4.49 16.32 -5.38
C LYS A 231 -6.01 16.17 -5.26
N CYS A 232 -6.53 14.98 -5.56
CA CYS A 232 -7.95 14.70 -5.64
C CYS A 232 -8.25 13.31 -5.05
N PHE A 233 -9.46 13.16 -4.51
CA PHE A 233 -9.96 11.87 -4.06
C PHE A 233 -11.04 11.38 -5.03
N PHE A 234 -10.84 10.18 -5.55
CA PHE A 234 -11.67 9.59 -6.59
C PHE A 234 -12.36 8.33 -6.09
N LYS A 235 -13.59 8.14 -6.56
CA LYS A 235 -14.22 6.82 -6.63
C LYS A 235 -13.97 6.28 -8.04
N VAL A 236 -13.30 5.13 -8.14
CA VAL A 236 -12.93 4.52 -9.41
C VAL A 236 -13.99 3.49 -9.80
N LYS A 237 -14.55 3.62 -11.01
CA LYS A 237 -15.44 2.61 -11.60
C LYS A 237 -14.68 1.75 -12.58
N ASN A 238 -15.23 0.56 -12.84
CA ASN A 238 -14.61 -0.46 -13.70
C ASN A 238 -13.17 -0.76 -13.26
N SER A 239 -12.94 -0.83 -11.95
CA SER A 239 -11.60 -0.94 -11.39
C SER A 239 -10.90 -2.23 -11.81
N GLU A 240 -9.70 -2.10 -12.36
CA GLU A 240 -8.79 -3.21 -12.65
C GLU A 240 -8.29 -3.88 -11.38
N PHE A 241 -7.98 -3.08 -10.36
CA PHE A 241 -7.56 -3.56 -9.05
C PHE A 241 -8.61 -4.47 -8.40
N ILE A 242 -9.90 -4.13 -8.49
CA ILE A 242 -11.00 -5.01 -8.06
C ILE A 242 -11.03 -6.30 -8.89
N ARG A 243 -10.99 -6.21 -10.23
CA ARG A 243 -11.04 -7.41 -11.11
C ARG A 243 -9.90 -8.39 -10.81
N TRP A 244 -8.71 -7.86 -10.54
CA TRP A 244 -7.56 -8.67 -10.16
C TRP A 244 -7.78 -9.39 -8.83
N LEU A 245 -8.27 -8.70 -7.79
CA LEU A 245 -8.60 -9.33 -6.52
C LEU A 245 -9.67 -10.41 -6.65
N GLU A 246 -10.70 -10.20 -7.48
CA GLU A 246 -11.72 -11.21 -7.76
C GLU A 246 -11.14 -12.47 -8.43
N LYS A 247 -10.21 -12.27 -9.38
CA LYS A 247 -9.54 -13.37 -10.07
C LYS A 247 -8.71 -14.22 -9.10
N GLU A 248 -7.92 -13.57 -8.25
CA GLU A 248 -7.10 -14.25 -7.24
C GLU A 248 -7.94 -14.91 -6.14
N GLY A 249 -9.07 -14.30 -5.77
CA GLY A 249 -10.05 -14.85 -4.83
C GLY A 249 -10.89 -16.02 -5.35
N ARG A 250 -10.65 -16.48 -6.60
CA ARG A 250 -11.43 -17.52 -7.30
C ARG A 250 -12.93 -17.20 -7.43
N GLY A 251 -13.29 -15.93 -7.56
CA GLY A 251 -14.68 -15.54 -7.75
C GLY A 251 -14.96 -14.07 -7.49
N LYS A 252 -16.16 -13.64 -7.89
CA LYS A 252 -16.60 -12.27 -7.63
C LYS A 252 -16.84 -12.06 -6.14
N PHE A 253 -16.61 -10.84 -5.69
CA PHE A 253 -16.99 -10.47 -4.35
C PHE A 253 -18.50 -10.59 -4.19
N LYS A 254 -18.94 -11.15 -3.05
CA LYS A 254 -20.37 -11.36 -2.77
C LYS A 254 -21.13 -10.06 -2.52
N GLU A 255 -20.43 -8.98 -2.21
CA GLU A 255 -20.99 -7.68 -1.85
C GLU A 255 -20.42 -6.57 -2.72
N ASN A 256 -21.09 -5.41 -2.70
CA ASN A 256 -20.61 -4.22 -3.38
C ASN A 256 -19.29 -3.75 -2.74
N ILE A 257 -18.23 -3.78 -3.54
CA ILE A 257 -16.93 -3.24 -3.19
C ILE A 257 -16.64 -2.02 -4.03
N PHE A 258 -15.94 -1.07 -3.42
CA PHE A 258 -15.61 0.22 -3.99
C PHE A 258 -14.10 0.39 -4.00
N HIS A 259 -13.61 0.99 -5.07
CA HIS A 259 -12.25 1.44 -5.20
C HIS A 259 -12.19 2.96 -4.96
N TYR A 260 -11.41 3.37 -3.97
CA TYR A 260 -11.09 4.76 -3.69
C TYR A 260 -9.62 5.02 -4.01
N CYS A 261 -9.34 6.07 -4.79
CA CYS A 261 -7.98 6.48 -5.13
C CYS A 261 -7.71 7.86 -4.55
N PHE A 262 -6.69 7.98 -3.71
CA PHE A 262 -6.27 9.21 -3.05
C PHE A 262 -4.90 9.63 -3.59
N ILE A 263 -4.88 10.72 -4.36
CA ILE A 263 -3.63 11.28 -4.89
C ILE A 263 -3.07 12.31 -3.90
N THR A 264 -1.93 12.02 -3.31
CA THR A 264 -1.22 12.88 -2.33
C THR A 264 0.08 13.44 -2.94
N SER A 265 0.82 14.27 -2.22
CA SER A 265 2.07 14.89 -2.71
C SER A 265 3.22 13.91 -2.85
N ASN A 266 3.27 12.84 -2.06
CA ASN A 266 4.35 11.85 -2.07
C ASN A 266 3.90 10.47 -2.56
N MET A 267 2.62 10.13 -2.41
CA MET A 267 2.11 8.78 -2.68
C MET A 267 0.71 8.80 -3.33
N ILE A 268 0.39 7.76 -4.08
CA ILE A 268 -0.98 7.43 -4.49
C ILE A 268 -1.46 6.30 -3.61
N VAL A 269 -2.66 6.42 -3.05
CA VAL A 269 -3.25 5.40 -2.18
C VAL A 269 -4.54 4.87 -2.79
N ASP A 270 -4.53 3.61 -3.19
CA ASP A 270 -5.69 2.88 -3.71
C ASP A 270 -6.25 1.99 -2.59
N ALA A 271 -7.51 2.19 -2.21
CA ALA A 271 -8.18 1.45 -1.15
C ALA A 271 -9.41 0.72 -1.70
N ILE A 272 -9.46 -0.58 -1.45
CA ILE A 272 -10.59 -1.45 -1.78
C ILE A 272 -11.37 -1.76 -0.50
N SER A 273 -12.62 -1.30 -0.44
CA SER A 273 -13.47 -1.47 0.74
C SER A 273 -14.93 -1.68 0.37
N ARG A 274 -15.67 -2.36 1.27
CA ARG A 274 -17.12 -2.54 1.19
C ARG A 274 -17.90 -1.30 1.63
N HIS A 275 -17.24 -0.41 2.37
CA HIS A 275 -17.86 0.76 2.96
C HIS A 275 -17.22 2.03 2.44
N SER A 276 -18.01 3.10 2.45
CA SER A 276 -17.46 4.42 2.16
C SER A 276 -16.62 4.89 3.34
N PRO A 277 -15.45 5.53 3.08
CA PRO A 277 -14.65 6.05 4.16
C PRO A 277 -15.34 7.24 4.82
N LYS A 278 -15.18 7.36 6.14
CA LYS A 278 -15.41 8.60 6.85
C LYS A 278 -14.20 9.50 6.64
N ILE A 279 -14.43 10.77 6.34
CA ILE A 279 -13.35 11.73 6.09
C ILE A 279 -13.51 12.90 7.04
N GLU A 280 -12.51 13.10 7.89
CA GLU A 280 -12.48 14.14 8.89
C GLU A 280 -11.34 15.12 8.63
N LYS A 281 -11.66 16.41 8.76
CA LYS A 281 -10.67 17.49 8.70
C LYS A 281 -10.26 17.84 10.11
N LEU A 282 -8.97 17.82 10.36
CA LEU A 282 -8.37 18.10 11.65
C LEU A 282 -7.41 19.28 11.54
N ARG A 283 -7.20 20.00 12.64
CA ARG A 283 -6.14 21.01 12.76
C ARG A 283 -5.28 20.70 13.96
N GLU A 284 -3.98 20.61 13.72
CA GLU A 284 -2.99 20.45 14.76
C GLU A 284 -2.25 21.77 14.96
N TYR A 285 -2.30 22.31 16.16
CA TYR A 285 -1.56 23.51 16.52
C TYR A 285 -0.20 23.13 17.10
N LYS A 286 0.87 23.78 16.63
CA LYS A 286 2.18 23.71 17.26
C LYS A 286 2.36 24.81 18.30
#